data_AF-A0A6P9CTH1-F1
#
_entry.id   AF-A0A6P9CTH1-F1
#
_cell.length_a   1.000
_cell.length_b   1.000
_cell.length_c   1.000
_cell.angle_alpha   90.00
_cell.angle_beta   90.00
_cell.angle_gamma   90.00
#
_symmetry.space_group_name_H-M   'P 1'
#
loop_
_entity.id
_entity.type
_entity.pdbx_description
1 polymer ?
#
loop_
_entity_poly.entity_id
_entity_poly.type
_entity_poly.pdbx_seq_one_letter_code
_entity_poly.pdbx_strand_id
1 'polypeptide(L)'
;MAPAGDRTGYWGPPTSTLDWCEENYVVSSYIAEFWNTVSNLIFIFPPIYGAIQSYKDGLEKRYIMAYLCVTGTGLGPFINNLFSPCFLQLLDELPMIYSCCVFVYCLYMDFNSQNSPASLEIIVDNVLCLLFFQVYLNWKQPVFHQVMYGTLVAILVLRSVYIVLWVYPWLRGLGYTSLTVFLLGFLLWNVDNIFCEKLRGVRERLPPLVGVVTQFHAWWHIFTGLGSYLHILFSLYSRTLYLKYRPKVKFIFGIWPVLLVESTKKP
;
A
#
# COMPACT_ATOMS: atom_id res chain seq x y z
N MET A 1 -28.24 7.00 12.33
CA MET A 1 -29.05 5.99 11.64
C MET A 1 -28.14 5.38 10.59
N ALA A 2 -27.91 4.06 10.63
CA ALA A 2 -27.13 3.39 9.60
C ALA A 2 -27.84 3.58 8.24
N PRO A 3 -27.11 3.84 7.14
CA PRO A 3 -27.71 4.04 5.83
C PRO A 3 -28.50 2.81 5.37
N ALA A 4 -29.44 3.01 4.43
CA ALA A 4 -30.55 2.10 4.11
C ALA A 4 -30.20 0.69 3.57
N GLY A 5 -28.92 0.30 3.52
CA GLY A 5 -28.45 -1.02 3.08
C GLY A 5 -27.67 -1.84 4.11
N ASP A 6 -27.31 -1.23 5.25
CA ASP A 6 -26.48 -1.89 6.26
C ASP A 6 -27.28 -2.93 7.05
N ARG A 7 -26.65 -4.08 7.32
CA ARG A 7 -27.22 -5.15 8.14
C ARG A 7 -26.57 -5.16 9.52
N THR A 8 -27.30 -5.65 10.52
CA THR A 8 -26.73 -5.88 11.86
C THR A 8 -25.71 -7.01 11.80
N GLY A 9 -24.44 -6.68 12.00
CA GLY A 9 -23.35 -7.65 12.02
C GLY A 9 -23.26 -8.43 13.33
N TYR A 10 -22.56 -9.57 13.28
CA TYR A 10 -22.29 -10.43 14.43
C TYR A 10 -21.51 -9.71 15.55
N TRP A 11 -20.56 -8.84 15.17
CA TRP A 11 -19.69 -8.12 16.10
C TRP A 11 -20.29 -6.82 16.66
N GLY A 12 -21.54 -6.51 16.31
CA GLY A 12 -22.21 -5.27 16.70
C GLY A 12 -22.02 -4.13 15.68
N PRO A 13 -22.45 -2.90 16.02
CA PRO A 13 -22.35 -1.76 15.11
C PRO A 13 -20.89 -1.34 14.91
N PRO A 14 -20.53 -0.84 13.71
CA PRO A 14 -19.19 -0.32 13.45
C PRO A 14 -18.86 0.86 14.37
N THR A 15 -17.64 0.87 14.91
CA THR A 15 -17.15 1.89 15.86
C THR A 15 -16.04 2.77 15.27
N SER A 16 -15.77 2.63 13.97
CA SER A 16 -14.83 3.46 13.22
C SER A 16 -15.35 4.89 13.04
N THR A 17 -14.44 5.84 12.85
CA THR A 17 -14.78 7.25 12.53
C THR A 17 -15.15 7.43 11.06
N LEU A 18 -14.76 6.50 10.19
CA LEU A 18 -15.06 6.49 8.76
C LEU A 18 -15.70 5.16 8.38
N ASP A 19 -16.69 5.23 7.51
CA ASP A 19 -17.42 4.13 6.90
C ASP A 19 -17.41 4.38 5.39
N TRP A 20 -16.97 3.41 4.59
CA TRP A 20 -16.79 3.61 3.15
C TRP A 20 -18.09 3.35 2.40
N CYS A 21 -18.05 3.45 1.07
CA CYS A 21 -19.26 3.30 0.27
C CYS A 21 -19.81 1.87 0.22
N GLU A 22 -19.03 0.86 0.59
CA GLU A 22 -19.54 -0.52 0.64
C GLU A 22 -20.52 -0.69 1.82
N GLU A 23 -21.61 -1.40 1.59
CA GLU A 23 -22.63 -1.66 2.60
C GLU A 23 -22.17 -2.71 3.62
N ASN A 24 -22.42 -2.45 4.90
CA ASN A 24 -21.95 -3.28 6.00
C ASN A 24 -22.72 -4.61 6.10
N TYR A 25 -21.97 -5.71 6.22
CA TYR A 25 -22.47 -7.07 6.47
C TYR A 25 -23.46 -7.61 5.41
N VAL A 26 -23.41 -7.11 4.17
CA VAL A 26 -24.31 -7.56 3.09
C VAL A 26 -23.95 -8.94 2.56
N VAL A 27 -22.66 -9.21 2.35
CA VAL A 27 -22.16 -10.51 1.83
C VAL A 27 -22.01 -11.55 2.94
N SER A 28 -21.54 -11.12 4.12
CA SER A 28 -21.33 -11.98 5.29
C SER A 28 -21.74 -11.25 6.56
N SER A 29 -22.45 -11.95 7.45
CA SER A 29 -22.80 -11.40 8.78
C SER A 29 -21.59 -11.23 9.71
N TYR A 30 -20.44 -11.80 9.35
CA TYR A 30 -19.21 -11.74 10.16
C TYR A 30 -18.21 -10.67 9.70
N ILE A 31 -18.31 -10.20 8.45
CA ILE A 31 -17.33 -9.31 7.83
C ILE A 31 -18.06 -8.05 7.35
N ALA A 32 -17.72 -6.90 7.93
CA ALA A 32 -18.14 -5.60 7.42
C ALA A 32 -17.38 -5.31 6.11
N GLU A 33 -17.99 -4.57 5.17
CA GLU A 33 -17.38 -4.22 3.88
C GLU A 33 -16.54 -5.36 3.26
N PHE A 34 -17.22 -6.43 2.85
CA PHE A 34 -16.58 -7.69 2.48
C PHE A 34 -15.53 -7.51 1.37
N TRP A 35 -15.83 -6.75 0.32
CA TRP A 35 -14.94 -6.54 -0.82
C TRP A 35 -13.75 -5.66 -0.45
N ASN A 36 -13.94 -4.61 0.33
CA ASN A 36 -12.87 -3.81 0.92
C ASN A 36 -11.95 -4.68 1.79
N THR A 37 -12.51 -5.64 2.54
CA THR A 37 -11.74 -6.55 3.38
C THR A 37 -10.89 -7.52 2.54
N VAL A 38 -11.49 -8.27 1.63
CA VAL A 38 -10.75 -9.30 0.87
C VAL A 38 -9.77 -8.70 -0.13
N SER A 39 -10.02 -7.48 -0.63
CA SER A 39 -9.09 -6.79 -1.51
C SER A 39 -7.77 -6.44 -0.82
N ASN A 40 -7.74 -6.27 0.51
CA ASN A 40 -6.51 -6.05 1.28
C ASN A 40 -5.52 -7.23 1.24
N LEU A 41 -5.95 -8.43 0.81
CA LEU A 41 -5.05 -9.58 0.68
C LEU A 41 -3.89 -9.33 -0.29
N ILE A 42 -4.05 -8.40 -1.24
CA ILE A 42 -3.00 -7.96 -2.17
C ILE A 42 -1.84 -7.23 -1.47
N PHE A 43 -2.13 -6.55 -0.35
CA PHE A 43 -1.13 -5.91 0.48
C PHE A 43 -0.45 -6.91 1.41
N ILE A 44 -1.06 -8.08 1.64
CA ILE A 44 -0.59 -9.05 2.62
C ILE A 44 0.29 -10.11 1.95
N PHE A 45 -0.27 -10.95 1.08
CA PHE A 45 0.45 -12.15 0.62
C PHE A 45 1.65 -11.86 -0.28
N PRO A 46 1.53 -11.03 -1.34
CA PRO A 46 2.66 -10.81 -2.23
C PRO A 46 3.83 -10.05 -1.58
N PRO A 47 3.62 -9.01 -0.75
CA PRO A 47 4.69 -8.39 0.01
C PRO A 47 5.35 -9.34 1.02
N ILE A 48 4.60 -10.19 1.74
CA ILE A 48 5.19 -11.21 2.62
C ILE A 48 6.12 -12.13 1.83
N TYR A 49 5.69 -12.61 0.66
CA TYR A 49 6.55 -13.41 -0.21
C TYR A 49 7.81 -12.62 -0.62
N GLY A 50 7.65 -11.36 -1.02
CA GLY A 50 8.75 -10.47 -1.37
C GLY A 50 9.76 -10.30 -0.23
N ALA A 51 9.30 -10.17 1.01
CA ALA A 51 10.14 -10.08 2.21
C ALA A 51 10.92 -11.38 2.43
N ILE A 52 10.26 -12.54 2.34
CA ILE A 52 10.89 -13.85 2.49
C ILE A 52 11.95 -14.07 1.40
N GLN A 53 11.64 -13.74 0.15
CA GLN A 53 12.60 -13.88 -0.95
C GLN A 53 13.79 -12.95 -0.75
N SER A 54 13.55 -11.69 -0.36
CA SER A 54 14.62 -10.71 -0.11
C SER A 54 15.55 -11.15 1.01
N TYR A 55 15.01 -11.78 2.06
CA TYR A 55 15.79 -12.37 3.13
C TYR A 55 16.65 -13.55 2.64
N LYS A 56 16.07 -14.46 1.84
CA LYS A 56 16.77 -15.61 1.26
C LYS A 56 17.92 -15.20 0.33
N ASP A 57 17.69 -14.18 -0.50
CA ASP A 57 18.68 -13.67 -1.45
C ASP A 57 19.79 -12.86 -0.74
N GLY A 58 19.60 -12.52 0.55
CA GLY A 58 20.57 -11.76 1.33
C GLY A 58 20.58 -10.27 1.00
N LEU A 59 19.44 -9.72 0.60
CA LEU A 59 19.29 -8.31 0.26
C LEU A 59 19.33 -7.41 1.50
N GLU A 60 19.53 -6.11 1.28
CA GLU A 60 19.58 -5.12 2.35
C GLU A 60 18.27 -5.10 3.16
N LYS A 61 18.38 -5.07 4.50
CA LYS A 61 17.24 -5.13 5.43
C LYS A 61 16.16 -4.08 5.17
N ARG A 62 16.53 -2.94 4.57
CA ARG A 62 15.60 -1.86 4.20
C ARG A 62 14.51 -2.32 3.22
N TYR A 63 14.82 -3.21 2.28
CA TYR A 63 13.82 -3.75 1.35
C TYR A 63 12.93 -4.80 2.00
N ILE A 64 13.47 -5.58 2.95
CA ILE A 64 12.65 -6.48 3.78
C ILE A 64 11.66 -5.64 4.59
N MET A 65 12.13 -4.56 5.22
CA MET A 65 11.27 -3.63 5.95
C MET A 65 10.22 -2.99 5.04
N ALA A 66 10.58 -2.56 3.83
CA ALA A 66 9.65 -1.99 2.86
C ALA A 66 8.47 -2.94 2.56
N TYR A 67 8.75 -4.22 2.30
CA TYR A 67 7.71 -5.23 2.09
C TYR A 67 6.85 -5.48 3.34
N LEU A 68 7.46 -5.52 4.52
CA LEU A 68 6.73 -5.70 5.79
C LEU A 68 5.84 -4.49 6.12
N CYS A 69 6.26 -3.27 5.80
CA CYS A 69 5.46 -2.07 6.01
C CYS A 69 4.18 -2.09 5.13
N VAL A 70 4.32 -2.47 3.86
CA VAL A 70 3.15 -2.69 2.96
C VAL A 70 2.22 -3.77 3.50
N THR A 71 2.78 -4.84 4.06
CA THR A 71 1.99 -5.88 4.75
C THR A 71 1.19 -5.28 5.91
N GLY A 72 1.83 -4.41 6.71
CA GLY A 72 1.18 -3.68 7.79
C GLY A 72 0.01 -2.82 7.32
N THR A 73 0.16 -2.11 6.20
CA THR A 73 -0.91 -1.31 5.58
C THR A 73 -2.14 -2.15 5.22
N GLY A 74 -1.98 -3.40 4.78
CA GLY A 74 -3.12 -4.28 4.50
C GLY A 74 -3.73 -4.94 5.74
N LEU A 75 -2.92 -5.23 6.76
CA LEU A 75 -3.38 -5.94 7.96
C LEU A 75 -4.33 -5.11 8.83
N GLY A 76 -4.07 -3.81 8.99
CA GLY A 76 -4.93 -2.93 9.79
C GLY A 76 -6.38 -2.94 9.33
N PRO A 77 -6.68 -2.55 8.07
CA PRO A 77 -8.02 -2.58 7.50
C PRO A 77 -8.66 -3.96 7.51
N PHE A 78 -7.88 -5.00 7.16
CA PHE A 78 -8.36 -6.38 7.13
C PHE A 78 -8.88 -6.83 8.50
N ILE A 79 -8.16 -6.54 9.58
CA ILE A 79 -8.56 -6.92 10.93
C ILE A 79 -9.69 -6.01 11.42
N ASN A 80 -9.65 -4.71 11.10
CA ASN A 80 -10.72 -3.76 11.46
C ASN A 80 -12.08 -4.18 10.92
N ASN A 81 -12.15 -4.54 9.64
CA ASN A 81 -13.42 -4.93 9.01
C ASN A 81 -13.89 -6.34 9.41
N LEU A 82 -12.96 -7.20 9.87
CA LEU A 82 -13.28 -8.54 10.35
C LEU A 82 -13.79 -8.57 11.80
N PHE A 83 -13.31 -7.68 12.67
CA PHE A 83 -13.59 -7.73 14.12
C PHE A 83 -14.20 -6.43 14.71
N SER A 84 -14.35 -5.37 13.92
CA SER A 84 -14.89 -4.05 14.29
C SER A 84 -14.32 -3.33 15.54
N PRO A 85 -13.03 -3.38 15.92
CA PRO A 85 -12.54 -2.62 17.06
C PRO A 85 -12.07 -1.21 16.65
N CYS A 86 -12.66 -0.16 17.24
CA CYS A 86 -12.28 1.26 17.08
C CYS A 86 -10.76 1.55 17.13
N PHE A 87 -9.99 0.76 17.89
CA PHE A 87 -8.53 0.93 18.01
C PHE A 87 -7.75 0.58 16.73
N LEU A 88 -8.29 -0.26 15.85
CA LEU A 88 -7.57 -0.74 14.68
C LEU A 88 -7.65 0.20 13.47
N GLN A 89 -8.48 1.23 13.49
CA GLN A 89 -8.46 2.26 12.44
C GLN A 89 -7.14 3.04 12.42
N LEU A 90 -6.49 3.20 13.57
CA LEU A 90 -5.16 3.79 13.62
C LEU A 90 -4.11 2.92 12.89
N LEU A 91 -4.34 1.62 12.80
CA LEU A 91 -3.48 0.68 12.05
C LEU A 91 -3.73 0.69 10.54
N ASP A 92 -4.73 1.42 10.06
CA ASP A 92 -4.92 1.67 8.63
C ASP A 92 -4.00 2.81 8.17
N GLU A 93 -4.14 3.98 8.82
CA GLU A 93 -3.48 5.21 8.36
C GLU A 93 -2.00 5.32 8.76
N LEU A 94 -1.60 4.88 9.97
CA LEU A 94 -0.20 5.04 10.41
C LEU A 94 0.79 4.21 9.57
N PRO A 95 0.52 2.93 9.27
CA PRO A 95 1.45 2.13 8.46
C PRO A 95 1.63 2.68 7.05
N MET A 96 0.65 3.40 6.49
CA MET A 96 0.80 4.06 5.19
C MET A 96 1.90 5.12 5.21
N ILE A 97 1.88 6.00 6.22
CA ILE A 97 2.91 7.04 6.38
C ILE A 97 4.29 6.41 6.63
N TYR A 98 4.36 5.43 7.54
CA TYR A 98 5.62 4.75 7.82
C TYR A 98 6.18 4.03 6.60
N SER A 99 5.33 3.36 5.81
CA SER A 99 5.71 2.73 4.54
C SER A 99 6.31 3.73 3.56
N CYS A 100 5.68 4.89 3.39
CA CYS A 100 6.19 5.94 2.52
C CYS A 100 7.54 6.47 2.97
N CYS A 101 7.76 6.69 4.27
CA CYS A 101 9.07 7.08 4.79
C CYS A 101 10.13 6.02 4.48
N VAL A 102 9.83 4.73 4.70
CA VAL A 102 10.76 3.64 4.34
C VAL A 102 11.05 3.60 2.83
N PHE A 103 10.07 3.90 1.97
CA PHE A 103 10.29 3.96 0.53
C PHE A 103 11.17 5.15 0.11
N VAL A 104 10.94 6.33 0.71
CA VAL A 104 11.79 7.51 0.53
C VAL A 104 13.22 7.19 0.95
N TYR A 105 13.40 6.62 2.14
CA TYR A 105 14.70 6.14 2.61
C TYR A 105 15.38 5.20 1.59
N CYS A 106 14.66 4.20 1.08
CA CYS A 106 15.20 3.24 0.11
C CYS A 106 15.68 3.91 -1.19
N LEU A 107 14.91 4.87 -1.74
CA LEU A 107 15.28 5.58 -2.98
C LEU A 107 16.42 6.59 -2.80
N TYR A 108 16.49 7.25 -1.64
CA TYR A 108 17.56 8.22 -1.39
C TYR A 108 18.88 7.52 -1.06
N MET A 109 18.84 6.37 -0.39
CA MET A 109 20.02 5.53 -0.16
C MET A 109 20.38 4.61 -1.32
N ASP A 110 19.71 4.74 -2.46
CA ASP A 110 19.87 3.84 -3.59
C ASP A 110 21.28 3.88 -4.19
N PHE A 111 21.89 5.07 -4.19
CA PHE A 111 23.22 5.31 -4.77
C PHE A 111 24.33 5.47 -3.72
N ASN A 112 24.07 5.06 -2.48
CA ASN A 112 25.03 5.10 -1.37
C ASN A 112 25.79 3.77 -1.23
N SER A 113 26.93 3.76 -0.53
CA SER A 113 27.65 2.52 -0.26
C SER A 113 26.82 1.55 0.61
N GLN A 114 27.00 0.24 0.42
CA GLN A 114 26.19 -0.82 1.06
C GLN A 114 26.24 -0.81 2.60
N ASN A 115 27.29 -0.24 3.18
CA ASN A 115 27.49 -0.13 4.63
C ASN A 115 27.66 1.33 5.07
N SER A 116 27.02 2.27 4.38
CA SER A 116 26.96 3.66 4.84
C SER A 116 26.42 3.69 6.27
N PRO A 117 27.02 4.44 7.21
CA PRO A 117 26.49 4.59 8.56
C PRO A 117 25.06 5.15 8.51
N ALA A 118 24.34 5.01 9.64
CA ALA A 118 22.99 5.55 9.80
C ALA A 118 22.97 6.99 9.29
N SER A 119 22.27 7.19 8.18
CA SER A 119 22.35 8.41 7.41
C SER A 119 21.38 9.44 7.99
N LEU A 120 21.61 10.71 7.70
CA LEU A 120 20.73 11.82 8.14
C LEU A 120 19.27 11.56 7.75
N GLU A 121 19.05 10.88 6.62
CA GLU A 121 17.74 10.51 6.10
C GLU A 121 16.97 9.58 7.05
N ILE A 122 17.62 8.57 7.66
CA ILE A 122 16.96 7.70 8.65
C ILE A 122 16.46 8.51 9.84
N ILE A 123 17.29 9.45 10.31
CA ILE A 123 16.96 10.29 11.46
C ILE A 123 15.76 11.19 11.11
N VAL A 124 15.82 11.86 9.95
CA VAL A 124 14.73 12.72 9.45
C VAL A 124 13.44 11.95 9.30
N ASP A 125 13.47 10.76 8.70
CA ASP A 125 12.28 9.92 8.49
C ASP A 125 11.65 9.48 9.81
N ASN A 126 12.45 9.04 10.80
CA ASN A 126 11.93 8.66 12.11
C ASN A 126 11.35 9.86 12.87
N VAL A 127 12.00 11.02 12.82
CA VAL A 127 11.48 12.25 13.42
C VAL A 127 10.16 12.66 12.77
N LEU A 128 10.07 12.61 11.44
CA LEU A 128 8.85 12.92 10.71
C LEU A 128 7.69 11.98 11.10
N CYS A 129 7.94 10.66 11.16
CA CYS A 129 6.94 9.69 11.60
C CYS A 129 6.47 9.94 13.04
N LEU A 130 7.39 10.25 13.97
CA LEU A 130 7.04 10.55 15.36
C LEU A 130 6.21 11.84 15.48
N LEU A 131 6.59 12.89 14.75
CA LEU A 131 5.83 14.15 14.72
C LEU A 131 4.43 13.93 14.14
N PHE A 132 4.32 13.20 13.03
CA PHE A 132 3.03 12.84 12.44
C PHE A 132 2.15 12.09 13.44
N PHE A 133 2.69 11.05 14.07
CA PHE A 133 1.98 10.25 15.07
C PHE A 133 1.47 11.11 16.23
N GLN A 134 2.32 11.98 16.76
CA GLN A 134 1.95 12.88 17.86
C GLN A 134 0.83 13.83 17.46
N VAL A 135 0.90 14.47 16.29
CA VAL A 135 -0.15 15.38 15.82
C VAL A 135 -1.45 14.61 15.57
N TYR A 136 -1.38 13.47 14.90
CA TYR A 136 -2.55 12.69 14.52
C TYR A 136 -3.33 12.13 15.73
N LEU A 137 -2.62 11.72 16.79
CA LEU A 137 -3.28 11.28 18.02
C LEU A 137 -4.04 12.41 18.74
N ASN A 138 -3.53 13.63 18.67
CA ASN A 138 -4.17 14.81 19.29
C ASN A 138 -5.26 15.40 18.38
N TRP A 139 -5.11 15.29 17.06
CA TRP A 139 -6.01 15.84 16.07
C TRP A 139 -6.29 14.82 14.97
N LYS A 140 -7.28 13.96 15.23
CA LYS A 140 -7.72 12.85 14.36
C LYS A 140 -8.49 13.35 13.13
N GLN A 141 -7.83 14.14 12.29
CA GLN A 141 -8.38 14.67 11.05
C GLN A 141 -7.90 13.87 9.84
N PRO A 142 -8.80 13.23 9.07
CA PRO A 142 -8.41 12.42 7.92
C PRO A 142 -7.77 13.24 6.80
N VAL A 143 -8.17 14.50 6.64
CA VAL A 143 -7.57 15.42 5.65
C VAL A 143 -6.09 15.69 5.96
N PHE A 144 -5.73 15.80 7.24
CA PHE A 144 -4.32 15.97 7.63
C PHE A 144 -3.48 14.76 7.21
N HIS A 145 -3.98 13.54 7.46
CA HIS A 145 -3.34 12.32 6.99
C HIS A 145 -3.19 12.31 5.45
N GLN A 146 -4.27 12.59 4.72
CA GLN A 146 -4.26 12.59 3.25
C GLN A 146 -3.23 13.57 2.65
N VAL A 147 -3.13 14.78 3.20
CA VAL A 147 -2.17 15.80 2.74
C VAL A 147 -0.72 15.37 3.04
N MET A 148 -0.47 14.84 4.22
CA MET A 148 0.87 14.36 4.61
C MET A 148 1.29 13.16 3.75
N TYR A 149 0.39 12.18 3.58
CA TYR A 149 0.60 11.02 2.71
C TYR A 149 0.85 11.44 1.26
N GLY A 150 0.01 12.33 0.72
CA GLY A 150 0.15 12.85 -0.64
C GLY A 150 1.48 13.59 -0.86
N THR A 151 1.96 14.32 0.14
CA THR A 151 3.26 15.00 0.10
C THR A 151 4.41 14.00 0.02
N LEU A 152 4.40 12.95 0.85
CA LEU A 152 5.42 11.89 0.81
C LEU A 152 5.40 11.13 -0.52
N VAL A 153 4.21 10.80 -1.04
CA VAL A 153 4.06 10.17 -2.36
C VAL A 153 4.59 11.09 -3.46
N ALA A 154 4.34 12.41 -3.40
CA ALA A 154 4.89 13.34 -4.38
C ALA A 154 6.43 13.37 -4.38
N ILE A 155 7.06 13.39 -3.20
CA ILE A 155 8.54 13.28 -3.06
C ILE A 155 9.03 11.98 -3.69
N LEU A 156 8.37 10.86 -3.40
CA LEU A 156 8.70 9.55 -3.95
C LEU A 156 8.59 9.51 -5.47
N VAL A 157 7.52 10.07 -6.04
CA VAL A 157 7.29 10.14 -7.49
C VAL A 157 8.34 11.02 -8.16
N LEU A 158 8.63 12.21 -7.63
CA LEU A 158 9.65 13.11 -8.18
C LEU A 158 11.02 12.42 -8.23
N ARG A 159 11.41 11.73 -7.15
CA ARG A 159 12.67 10.98 -7.10
C ARG A 159 12.68 9.82 -8.09
N SER A 160 11.57 9.09 -8.22
CA SER A 160 11.44 7.98 -9.16
C SER A 160 11.53 8.46 -10.61
N VAL A 161 10.86 9.57 -10.94
CA VAL A 161 10.91 10.22 -12.26
C VAL A 161 12.35 10.63 -12.58
N TYR A 162 13.07 11.22 -11.64
CA TYR A 162 14.49 11.53 -11.82
C TYR A 162 15.31 10.29 -12.20
N ILE A 163 15.13 9.18 -11.47
CA ILE A 163 15.87 7.93 -11.73
C ILE A 163 15.57 7.39 -13.14
N VAL A 164 14.29 7.32 -13.56
CA VAL A 164 13.92 6.76 -14.88
C VAL A 164 14.23 7.69 -16.06
N LEU A 165 14.32 8.99 -15.83
CA LEU A 165 14.65 9.94 -16.89
C LEU A 165 16.17 10.08 -17.08
N TRP A 166 16.93 10.13 -15.98
CA TRP A 166 18.34 10.53 -16.00
C TRP A 166 19.35 9.44 -15.64
N VAL A 167 18.96 8.43 -14.85
CA VAL A 167 19.90 7.42 -14.33
C VAL A 167 19.73 6.07 -15.02
N TYR A 168 18.54 5.47 -14.93
CA TYR A 168 18.22 4.16 -15.49
C TYR A 168 16.97 4.20 -16.38
N PRO A 169 17.09 4.67 -17.64
CA PRO A 169 15.99 4.67 -18.61
C PRO A 169 15.35 3.31 -18.87
N TRP A 170 16.09 2.22 -18.66
CA TRP A 170 15.57 0.86 -18.77
C TRP A 170 14.45 0.55 -17.77
N LEU A 171 14.38 1.25 -16.64
CA LEU A 171 13.34 1.06 -15.63
C LEU A 171 12.06 1.85 -15.91
N ARG A 172 11.97 2.59 -17.02
CA ARG A 172 10.79 3.41 -17.38
C ARG A 172 9.49 2.60 -17.40
N GLY A 173 9.52 1.41 -18.00
CA GLY A 173 8.33 0.55 -18.07
C GLY A 173 7.78 0.25 -16.67
N LEU A 174 8.63 -0.28 -15.79
CA LEU A 174 8.25 -0.62 -14.41
C LEU A 174 7.84 0.62 -13.60
N GLY A 175 8.60 1.70 -13.69
CA GLY A 175 8.32 2.94 -12.95
C GLY A 175 7.01 3.60 -13.36
N TYR A 176 6.74 3.74 -14.66
CA TYR A 176 5.49 4.30 -15.14
C TYR A 176 4.30 3.37 -14.93
N THR A 177 4.46 2.05 -15.05
CA THR A 177 3.39 1.10 -14.69
C THR A 177 3.02 1.24 -13.21
N SER A 178 3.98 1.27 -12.30
CA SER A 178 3.74 1.50 -10.87
C SER A 178 2.94 2.80 -10.64
N LEU A 179 3.37 3.91 -11.25
CA LEU A 179 2.70 5.21 -11.12
C LEU A 179 1.28 5.20 -11.69
N THR A 180 1.08 4.69 -12.91
CA THR A 180 -0.22 4.67 -13.58
C THR A 180 -1.23 3.82 -12.82
N VAL A 181 -0.83 2.63 -12.37
CA VAL A 181 -1.70 1.74 -11.59
C VAL A 181 -2.08 2.43 -10.27
N PHE A 182 -1.12 3.04 -9.57
CA PHE A 182 -1.41 3.76 -8.33
C PHE A 182 -2.38 4.94 -8.53
N LEU A 183 -2.17 5.75 -9.57
CA LEU A 183 -3.07 6.88 -9.90
C LEU A 183 -4.47 6.41 -10.33
N LEU A 184 -4.57 5.28 -11.04
CA LEU A 184 -5.87 4.69 -11.37
C LEU A 184 -6.63 4.27 -10.10
N GLY A 185 -5.92 3.66 -9.14
CA GLY A 185 -6.49 3.45 -7.82
C GLY A 185 -7.02 4.76 -7.24
N PHE A 186 -6.18 5.80 -7.17
CA PHE A 186 -6.56 7.08 -6.55
C PHE A 186 -7.78 7.73 -7.19
N LEU A 187 -7.89 7.61 -8.51
CA LEU A 187 -9.07 8.03 -9.25
C LEU A 187 -10.30 7.28 -8.77
N LEU A 188 -10.25 5.94 -8.70
CA LEU A 188 -11.37 5.12 -8.26
C LEU A 188 -11.77 5.40 -6.81
N TRP A 189 -10.81 5.63 -5.92
CA TRP A 189 -11.07 6.06 -4.55
C TRP A 189 -11.87 7.38 -4.51
N ASN A 190 -11.50 8.38 -5.31
CA ASN A 190 -12.26 9.63 -5.39
C ASN A 190 -13.66 9.42 -5.96
N VAL A 191 -13.82 8.57 -6.99
CA VAL A 191 -15.12 8.27 -7.57
C VAL A 191 -16.04 7.60 -6.53
N ASP A 192 -15.50 6.66 -5.74
CA ASP A 192 -16.22 5.97 -4.68
C ASP A 192 -16.74 6.97 -3.62
N ASN A 193 -15.88 7.89 -3.16
CA ASN A 193 -16.23 8.89 -2.16
C ASN A 193 -17.24 9.94 -2.68
N ILE A 194 -17.03 10.47 -3.89
CA ILE A 194 -17.85 11.58 -4.42
C ILE A 194 -19.21 11.09 -4.93
N PHE A 195 -19.25 9.91 -5.56
CA PHE A 195 -20.45 9.39 -6.22
C PHE A 195 -21.10 8.22 -5.48
N CYS A 196 -20.82 8.06 -4.17
CA CYS A 196 -21.27 6.90 -3.40
C CYS A 196 -22.76 6.61 -3.53
N GLU A 197 -23.63 7.61 -3.30
CA GLU A 197 -25.09 7.44 -3.40
C GLU A 197 -25.54 6.94 -4.78
N LYS A 198 -24.88 7.39 -5.86
CA LYS A 198 -25.18 6.94 -7.21
C LYS A 198 -24.69 5.52 -7.43
N LEU A 199 -23.50 5.17 -6.91
CA LEU A 199 -22.95 3.82 -7.00
C LEU A 199 -23.85 2.83 -6.26
N ARG A 200 -24.26 3.13 -5.02
CA ARG A 200 -25.22 2.32 -4.27
C ARG A 200 -26.54 2.14 -5.03
N GLY A 201 -27.12 3.22 -5.55
CA GLY A 201 -28.34 3.13 -6.38
C GLY A 201 -28.19 2.29 -7.66
N VAL A 202 -26.98 2.18 -8.21
CA VAL A 202 -26.67 1.27 -9.32
C VAL A 202 -26.60 -0.18 -8.83
N ARG A 203 -25.96 -0.43 -7.68
CA ARG A 203 -25.83 -1.76 -7.07
C ARG A 203 -27.18 -2.37 -6.68
N GLU A 204 -28.12 -1.53 -6.24
CA GLU A 204 -29.49 -1.97 -5.91
C GLU A 204 -30.29 -2.44 -7.13
N ARG A 205 -30.00 -1.90 -8.33
CA ARG A 205 -30.81 -2.11 -9.55
C ARG A 205 -30.21 -3.13 -10.50
N LEU A 206 -28.89 -3.35 -10.43
CA LEU A 206 -28.16 -4.18 -11.37
C LEU A 206 -27.75 -5.53 -10.77
N PRO A 207 -27.39 -6.53 -11.60
CA PRO A 207 -27.01 -7.85 -11.13
C PRO A 207 -25.82 -7.83 -10.15
N PRO A 208 -25.68 -8.87 -9.30
CA PRO A 208 -24.63 -8.95 -8.29
C PRO A 208 -23.20 -8.73 -8.80
N LEU A 209 -22.91 -9.14 -10.04
CA LEU A 209 -21.60 -8.93 -10.67
C LEU A 209 -21.26 -7.43 -10.80
N VAL A 210 -22.25 -6.60 -11.17
CA VAL A 210 -22.07 -5.15 -11.22
C VAL A 210 -21.90 -4.58 -9.81
N GLY A 211 -22.58 -5.19 -8.83
CA GLY A 211 -22.35 -4.98 -7.41
C GLY A 211 -20.87 -5.04 -7.03
N VAL A 212 -20.19 -6.12 -7.42
CA VAL A 212 -18.75 -6.32 -7.15
C VAL A 212 -17.88 -5.33 -7.91
N VAL A 213 -18.13 -5.16 -9.22
CA VAL A 213 -17.28 -4.30 -10.07
C VAL A 213 -17.34 -2.83 -9.67
N THR A 214 -18.45 -2.39 -9.09
CA THR A 214 -18.63 -1.00 -8.64
C THR A 214 -18.10 -0.71 -7.24
N GLN A 215 -17.49 -1.69 -6.54
CA GLN A 215 -16.79 -1.48 -5.26
C GLN A 215 -15.44 -0.79 -5.52
N PHE A 216 -15.46 0.49 -5.84
CA PHE A 216 -14.27 1.21 -6.29
C PHE A 216 -13.24 1.42 -5.19
N HIS A 217 -13.64 1.42 -3.92
CA HIS A 217 -12.70 1.38 -2.80
C HIS A 217 -11.92 0.05 -2.74
N ALA A 218 -12.56 -1.08 -3.02
CA ALA A 218 -11.86 -2.37 -3.12
C ALA A 218 -10.84 -2.37 -4.29
N TRP A 219 -11.20 -1.77 -5.43
CA TRP A 219 -10.26 -1.59 -6.54
C TRP A 219 -9.10 -0.66 -6.20
N TRP A 220 -9.33 0.38 -5.40
CA TRP A 220 -8.26 1.21 -4.84
C TRP A 220 -7.22 0.35 -4.11
N HIS A 221 -7.64 -0.59 -3.26
CA HIS A 221 -6.70 -1.50 -2.58
C HIS A 221 -5.89 -2.34 -3.58
N ILE A 222 -6.56 -2.94 -4.57
CA ILE A 222 -5.89 -3.76 -5.59
C ILE A 222 -4.84 -2.94 -6.35
N PHE A 223 -5.21 -1.76 -6.82
CA PHE A 223 -4.34 -0.94 -7.65
C PHE A 223 -3.20 -0.28 -6.85
N THR A 224 -3.46 0.25 -5.66
CA THR A 224 -2.40 0.84 -4.83
C THR A 224 -1.49 -0.20 -4.20
N GLY A 225 -2.00 -1.38 -3.85
CA GLY A 225 -1.18 -2.50 -3.38
C GLY A 225 -0.26 -3.01 -4.47
N LEU A 226 -0.78 -3.22 -5.69
CA LEU A 226 0.05 -3.55 -6.84
C LEU A 226 1.04 -2.42 -7.17
N GLY A 227 0.60 -1.17 -7.21
CA GLY A 227 1.45 -0.01 -7.49
C GLY A 227 2.61 0.12 -6.50
N SER A 228 2.33 -0.05 -5.20
CA SER A 228 3.33 -0.02 -4.12
C SER A 228 4.30 -1.20 -4.21
N TYR A 229 3.79 -2.39 -4.51
CA TYR A 229 4.64 -3.56 -4.73
C TYR A 229 5.60 -3.38 -5.92
N LEU A 230 5.07 -2.91 -7.05
CA LEU A 230 5.88 -2.59 -8.23
C LEU A 230 6.88 -1.47 -7.94
N HIS A 231 6.55 -0.52 -7.07
CA HIS A 231 7.46 0.52 -6.63
C HIS A 231 8.63 -0.05 -5.82
N ILE A 232 8.38 -0.99 -4.90
CA ILE A 232 9.46 -1.68 -4.16
C ILE A 232 10.35 -2.43 -5.15
N LEU A 233 9.77 -3.15 -6.12
CA LEU A 233 10.54 -3.81 -7.17
C LEU A 233 11.39 -2.81 -7.97
N PHE A 234 10.82 -1.66 -8.34
CA PHE A 234 11.55 -0.61 -9.05
C PHE A 234 12.77 -0.12 -8.24
N SER A 235 12.56 0.22 -6.97
CA SER A 235 13.62 0.67 -6.06
C SER A 235 14.69 -0.41 -5.87
N LEU A 236 14.28 -1.66 -5.69
CA LEU A 236 15.21 -2.77 -5.54
C LEU A 236 15.99 -3.04 -6.84
N TYR A 237 15.34 -2.96 -8.00
CA TYR A 237 16.01 -3.14 -9.30
C TYR A 237 17.07 -2.05 -9.49
N SER A 238 16.72 -0.79 -9.25
CA SER A 238 17.65 0.33 -9.29
C SER A 238 18.89 0.07 -8.41
N ARG A 239 18.67 -0.40 -7.18
CA ARG A 239 19.76 -0.77 -6.26
C ARG A 239 20.66 -1.88 -6.78
N THR A 240 20.06 -2.94 -7.32
CA THR A 240 20.84 -4.07 -7.85
C THR A 240 21.69 -3.66 -9.05
N LEU A 241 21.22 -2.72 -9.89
CA LEU A 241 22.01 -2.16 -10.97
C LEU A 241 23.19 -1.34 -10.44
N TYR A 242 22.97 -0.52 -9.41
CA TYR A 242 24.03 0.25 -8.76
C TYR A 242 25.11 -0.66 -8.14
N LEU A 243 24.69 -1.72 -7.43
CA LEU A 243 25.60 -2.72 -6.84
C LEU A 243 26.20 -3.69 -7.88
N LYS A 244 25.88 -3.53 -9.17
CA LYS A 244 26.35 -4.37 -10.28
C LYS A 244 25.99 -5.85 -10.12
N TYR A 245 24.90 -6.14 -9.41
CA TYR A 245 24.32 -7.48 -9.38
C TYR A 245 23.57 -7.78 -10.68
N ARG A 246 23.36 -9.06 -10.97
CA ARG A 246 22.59 -9.51 -12.14
C ARG A 246 21.21 -9.99 -11.69
N PRO A 247 20.21 -9.09 -11.59
CA PRO A 247 18.87 -9.47 -11.21
C PRO A 247 18.19 -10.28 -12.32
N LYS A 248 17.42 -11.29 -11.95
CA LYS A 248 16.53 -12.04 -12.84
C LYS A 248 15.09 -11.84 -12.36
N VAL A 249 14.20 -11.40 -13.25
CA VAL A 249 12.77 -11.31 -12.95
C VAL A 249 12.15 -12.68 -13.16
N LYS A 250 11.49 -13.21 -12.13
CA LYS A 250 10.72 -14.45 -12.18
C LYS A 250 9.26 -14.14 -11.89
N PHE A 251 8.35 -14.72 -12.68
CA PHE A 251 6.92 -14.61 -12.43
C PHE A 251 6.43 -15.82 -11.63
N ILE A 252 5.87 -15.57 -10.45
CA ILE A 252 5.24 -16.59 -9.61
C ILE A 252 3.84 -16.82 -10.13
N PHE A 253 3.50 -18.11 -10.33
CA PHE A 253 2.26 -18.53 -10.99
C PHE A 253 2.02 -17.86 -12.34
N GLY A 254 3.09 -17.38 -13.01
CA GLY A 254 3.00 -16.65 -14.28
C GLY A 254 2.45 -15.22 -14.18
N ILE A 255 2.10 -14.74 -12.98
CA ILE A 255 1.39 -13.48 -12.79
C ILE A 255 2.21 -12.49 -11.96
N TRP A 256 2.81 -12.93 -10.86
CA TRP A 256 3.40 -12.01 -9.88
C TRP A 256 4.91 -11.85 -10.07
N PRO A 257 5.41 -10.66 -10.45
CA PRO A 257 6.84 -10.47 -10.69
C PRO A 257 7.61 -10.49 -9.36
N VAL A 258 8.75 -11.18 -9.32
CA VAL A 258 9.70 -11.13 -8.22
C VAL A 258 11.10 -11.00 -8.77
N LEU A 259 11.92 -10.19 -8.11
CA LEU A 259 13.30 -10.00 -8.45
C LEU A 259 14.16 -10.99 -7.66
N LEU A 260 14.88 -11.85 -8.38
CA LEU A 260 15.85 -12.79 -7.81
C LEU A 260 17.26 -12.23 -8.01
N VAL A 261 18.05 -12.24 -6.95
CA VAL A 261 19.47 -11.89 -7.00
C VAL A 261 20.28 -13.11 -6.60
N GLU A 262 21.27 -13.48 -7.41
CA GLU A 262 22.21 -14.54 -7.04
C GLU A 262 22.92 -14.13 -5.75
N SER A 263 22.77 -14.95 -4.69
CA SER A 263 23.29 -14.63 -3.37
C SER A 263 24.80 -14.47 -3.40
N THR A 264 25.30 -13.40 -2.80
CA THR A 264 26.74 -13.23 -2.54
C THR A 264 27.21 -14.01 -1.31
N LYS A 265 26.30 -14.66 -0.57
CA LYS A 265 26.69 -15.59 0.49
C LYS A 265 27.36 -16.79 -0.15
N LYS A 266 28.67 -16.92 0.06
CA LYS A 266 29.37 -18.19 -0.21
C LYS A 266 28.65 -19.30 0.58
N PRO A 267 28.48 -20.49 -0.03
CA PRO A 267 27.90 -21.66 0.66
C PRO A 267 28.68 -22.01 1.92
#